data_AF-A0A0Q6YTA8-F1
#
_entry.id   AF-A0A0Q6YTA8-F1
#
_cell.length_a   1.000
_cell.length_b   1.000
_cell.length_c   1.000
_cell.angle_alpha   90.00
_cell.angle_beta   90.00
_cell.angle_gamma   90.00
#
_symmetry.space_group_name_H-M   'P 1'
#
loop_
_entity.id
_entity.type
_entity.pdbx_description
1 polymer ?
#
loop_
_entity_poly.entity_id
_entity_poly.type
_entity_poly.pdbx_seq_one_letter_code
_entity_poly.pdbx_strand_id
1 'polypeptide(L)'
;MFMTYQAEAPAVLRMRCVRCALENLDTAAEFLMSAASGHGMATCAQHCEVTARVLTVFTGIDDAELRALFALTALAGNGDPLPVVAEPDRPRAHAVQVIPARLLELQGKARKAAREAGPLDGHKLIAALEVYGIPGWLAGEGGASYVLAAVDGTADEGEAHTGPKVYLYSEESADQVPADHAKPWACALYAADGEFADVLFTTQAGMDLDAECAHAALCLAAWLDVHADRYPRA
;
A
#
# COMPACT_ATOMS: atom_id res chain seq x y z
N MET A 1 -17.92 -3.93 -14.16
CA MET A 1 -17.94 -2.61 -14.83
C MET A 1 -16.49 -2.21 -15.00
N PHE A 2 -16.07 -1.94 -16.24
CA PHE A 2 -14.68 -1.60 -16.55
C PHE A 2 -14.62 -0.10 -16.85
N MET A 3 -13.53 0.54 -16.45
CA MET A 3 -13.30 1.95 -16.76
C MET A 3 -11.85 2.15 -17.18
N THR A 4 -11.67 2.89 -18.26
CA THR A 4 -10.37 3.39 -18.70
C THR A 4 -10.19 4.79 -18.13
N TYR A 5 -9.13 5.00 -17.33
CA TYR A 5 -8.83 6.29 -16.70
C TYR A 5 -7.39 6.69 -17.01
N GLN A 6 -7.22 7.84 -17.66
CA GLN A 6 -5.91 8.45 -17.91
C GLN A 6 -5.86 9.79 -17.17
N ALA A 7 -5.06 9.88 -16.13
CA ALA A 7 -4.76 11.14 -15.45
C ALA A 7 -3.33 11.12 -14.93
N GLU A 8 -2.76 12.29 -14.65
CA GLU A 8 -1.40 12.43 -14.13
C GLU A 8 -1.26 12.02 -12.65
N ALA A 9 -2.40 11.85 -11.95
CA ALA A 9 -2.44 11.46 -10.54
C ALA A 9 -3.41 10.27 -10.32
N PRO A 10 -3.19 9.44 -9.29
CA PRO A 10 -4.12 8.38 -8.92
C PRO A 10 -5.51 8.96 -8.62
N ALA A 11 -6.56 8.28 -9.07
CA ALA A 11 -7.93 8.67 -8.76
C ALA A 11 -8.65 7.60 -7.96
N VAL A 12 -9.38 8.06 -6.95
CA VAL A 12 -10.31 7.24 -6.19
C VAL A 12 -11.66 7.30 -6.89
N LEU A 13 -12.18 6.15 -7.27
CA LEU A 13 -13.43 6.02 -8.02
C LEU A 13 -14.37 5.09 -7.27
N ARG A 14 -15.60 5.57 -7.04
CA ARG A 14 -16.70 4.78 -6.47
C ARG A 14 -17.48 4.12 -7.59
N MET A 15 -17.46 2.80 -7.66
CA MET A 15 -18.26 2.06 -8.63
C MET A 15 -18.69 0.69 -8.09
N ARG A 16 -19.71 0.07 -8.68
CA ARG A 16 -20.14 -1.28 -8.30
C ARG A 16 -19.12 -2.30 -8.83
N CYS A 17 -18.74 -3.30 -8.04
CA CYS A 17 -17.94 -4.41 -8.56
C CYS A 17 -18.71 -5.18 -9.63
N VAL A 18 -18.00 -5.92 -10.50
CA VAL A 18 -18.62 -6.66 -11.63
C VAL A 18 -19.73 -7.59 -11.13
N ARG A 19 -19.49 -8.33 -10.04
CA ARG A 19 -20.46 -9.27 -9.48
C ARG A 19 -21.70 -8.57 -8.92
N CYS A 20 -21.53 -7.53 -8.12
CA CYS A 20 -22.65 -6.75 -7.58
C CYS A 20 -23.45 -6.02 -8.66
N ALA A 21 -22.81 -5.61 -9.77
CA ALA A 21 -23.51 -5.06 -10.92
C ALA A 21 -24.36 -6.12 -11.64
N LEU A 22 -23.85 -7.35 -11.79
CA LEU A 22 -24.57 -8.47 -12.41
C LEU A 22 -25.73 -8.98 -11.55
N GLU A 23 -25.55 -9.01 -10.24
CA GLU A 23 -26.57 -9.48 -9.28
C GLU A 23 -27.52 -8.36 -8.82
N ASN A 24 -27.34 -7.14 -9.35
CA ASN A 24 -28.05 -5.93 -8.96
C ASN A 24 -28.04 -5.67 -7.43
N LEU A 25 -26.93 -5.95 -6.76
CA LEU A 25 -26.73 -5.72 -5.33
C LEU A 25 -26.23 -4.29 -5.06
N ASP A 26 -26.85 -3.61 -4.11
CA ASP A 26 -26.57 -2.19 -3.82
C ASP A 26 -25.35 -2.06 -2.88
N THR A 27 -24.15 -2.20 -3.45
CA THR A 27 -22.88 -2.08 -2.73
C THR A 27 -21.92 -1.16 -3.47
N ALA A 28 -21.25 -0.26 -2.76
CA ALA A 28 -20.18 0.57 -3.30
C ALA A 28 -18.82 -0.14 -3.11
N ALA A 29 -18.06 -0.34 -4.18
CA ALA A 29 -16.64 -0.64 -4.09
C ALA A 29 -15.86 0.66 -4.30
N GLU A 30 -14.96 0.98 -3.39
CA GLU A 30 -14.00 2.07 -3.55
C GLU A 30 -12.72 1.48 -4.14
N PHE A 31 -12.26 2.01 -5.27
CA PHE A 31 -11.05 1.56 -5.93
C PHE A 31 -10.11 2.74 -6.19
N LEU A 32 -8.82 2.53 -5.93
CA LEU A 32 -7.74 3.45 -6.26
C LEU A 32 -7.14 3.03 -7.61
N MET A 33 -7.42 3.78 -8.68
CA MET A 33 -6.75 3.58 -9.97
C MET A 33 -5.42 4.33 -9.96
N SER A 34 -4.31 3.60 -10.12
CA SER A 34 -3.03 4.22 -10.46
C SER A 34 -3.07 4.75 -11.90
N ALA A 35 -2.42 5.89 -12.14
CA ALA A 35 -2.32 6.54 -13.45
C ALA A 35 -1.67 5.66 -14.54
N ALA A 36 -0.84 4.69 -14.14
CA ALA A 36 0.05 3.96 -15.05
C ALA A 36 -0.62 2.80 -15.80
N SER A 37 -1.60 2.11 -15.20
CA SER A 37 -2.21 0.93 -15.85
C SER A 37 -3.42 1.27 -16.70
N GLY A 38 -4.05 2.43 -16.50
CA GLY A 38 -5.29 2.84 -17.17
C GLY A 38 -6.49 1.91 -16.96
N HIS A 39 -6.31 0.77 -16.29
CA HIS A 39 -7.26 -0.31 -16.16
C HIS A 39 -7.25 -0.85 -14.73
N GLY A 40 -8.42 -0.98 -14.13
CA GLY A 40 -8.62 -1.58 -12.82
C GLY A 40 -9.96 -2.30 -12.76
N MET A 41 -10.02 -3.42 -12.05
CA MET A 41 -11.29 -4.08 -11.73
C MET A 41 -11.72 -3.68 -10.32
N ALA A 42 -12.82 -2.94 -10.23
CA ALA A 42 -13.45 -2.64 -8.95
C ALA A 42 -13.93 -3.92 -8.26
N THR A 43 -13.58 -4.06 -6.99
CA THR A 43 -13.83 -5.26 -6.20
C THR A 43 -14.37 -4.85 -4.83
N CYS A 44 -15.49 -5.42 -4.39
CA CYS A 44 -16.00 -5.18 -3.04
C CYS A 44 -15.50 -6.26 -2.08
N ALA A 45 -15.57 -6.00 -0.77
CA ALA A 45 -15.13 -6.92 0.26
C ALA A 45 -15.82 -8.31 0.19
N GLN A 46 -17.08 -8.36 -0.25
CA GLN A 46 -17.81 -9.63 -0.41
C GLN A 46 -17.34 -10.46 -1.61
N HIS A 47 -16.62 -9.86 -2.57
CA HIS A 47 -16.24 -10.51 -3.82
C HIS A 47 -14.74 -10.44 -4.12
N CYS A 48 -13.92 -10.10 -3.12
CA CYS A 48 -12.47 -9.97 -3.27
C CYS A 48 -11.78 -11.28 -3.64
N GLU A 49 -12.18 -12.39 -3.03
CA GLU A 49 -11.63 -13.71 -3.31
C GLU A 49 -11.96 -14.21 -4.71
N VAL A 50 -13.18 -13.92 -5.20
CA VAL A 50 -13.61 -14.30 -6.55
C VAL A 50 -12.83 -13.50 -7.59
N THR A 51 -12.67 -12.19 -7.39
CA THR A 51 -11.86 -11.35 -8.28
C THR A 51 -10.39 -11.80 -8.29
N ALA A 52 -9.81 -12.09 -7.13
CA ALA A 52 -8.44 -12.59 -7.04
C ALA A 52 -8.25 -13.89 -7.83
N ARG A 53 -9.20 -14.82 -7.75
CA ARG A 53 -9.17 -16.09 -8.51
C ARG A 53 -9.31 -15.92 -10.02
N VAL A 54 -10.07 -14.91 -10.45
CA VAL A 54 -10.19 -14.57 -11.87
C VAL A 54 -8.88 -13.95 -12.36
N LEU A 55 -8.27 -13.05 -11.59
CA LEU A 55 -7.00 -12.40 -11.94
C LEU A 55 -5.84 -13.39 -12.03
N THR A 56 -5.81 -14.45 -11.23
CA THR A 56 -4.77 -15.49 -11.31
C THR A 56 -4.88 -16.39 -12.56
N VAL A 57 -6.03 -16.41 -13.24
CA VAL A 57 -6.19 -17.07 -14.54
C VAL A 57 -5.57 -16.23 -15.66
N PHE A 58 -5.44 -14.92 -15.46
CA PHE A 58 -4.91 -13.97 -16.45
C PHE A 58 -3.40 -13.72 -16.34
N THR A 59 -2.70 -14.34 -15.39
CA THR A 59 -1.23 -14.22 -15.27
C THR A 59 -0.55 -14.99 -16.41
N GLY A 60 0.01 -14.26 -17.38
CA GLY A 60 0.71 -14.82 -18.55
C GLY A 60 0.21 -14.33 -19.91
N ILE A 61 -0.84 -13.50 -19.92
CA ILE A 61 -1.43 -12.93 -21.13
C ILE A 61 -0.82 -11.55 -21.37
N ASP A 62 -0.33 -11.26 -22.57
CA ASP A 62 0.21 -9.94 -22.89
C ASP A 62 -0.90 -8.86 -22.90
N ASP A 63 -0.52 -7.58 -22.76
CA ASP A 63 -1.47 -6.45 -22.72
C ASP A 63 -2.41 -6.37 -23.95
N ALA A 64 -2.03 -6.93 -25.09
CA ALA A 64 -2.83 -6.97 -26.31
C ALA A 64 -3.77 -8.20 -26.37
N GLU A 65 -3.38 -9.35 -25.85
CA GLU A 65 -4.26 -10.51 -25.68
C GLU A 65 -5.30 -10.27 -24.58
N LEU A 66 -4.96 -9.52 -23.52
CA LEU A 66 -5.94 -8.99 -22.56
C LEU A 66 -7.00 -8.17 -23.32
N ARG A 67 -6.60 -7.25 -24.20
CA ARG A 67 -7.55 -6.45 -25.02
C ARG A 67 -8.49 -7.32 -25.86
N ALA A 68 -8.02 -8.46 -26.38
CA ALA A 68 -8.82 -9.35 -27.22
C ALA A 68 -9.79 -10.24 -26.42
N LEU A 69 -9.37 -10.76 -25.26
CA LEU A 69 -10.20 -11.60 -24.38
C LEU A 69 -11.38 -10.84 -23.75
N PHE A 70 -11.20 -9.56 -23.44
CA PHE A 70 -12.25 -8.73 -22.82
C PHE A 70 -13.25 -8.12 -23.81
N ALA A 71 -12.97 -8.15 -25.12
CA ALA A 71 -13.97 -7.87 -26.14
C ALA A 71 -14.91 -9.05 -26.39
N LEU A 72 -14.47 -10.29 -26.10
CA LEU A 72 -15.22 -11.52 -26.42
C LEU A 72 -16.17 -11.98 -25.31
N THR A 73 -15.89 -11.68 -24.04
CA THR A 73 -16.77 -12.05 -22.91
C THR A 73 -18.02 -11.17 -22.79
N ALA A 74 -18.07 -10.04 -23.52
CA ALA A 74 -19.30 -9.31 -23.75
C ALA A 74 -20.28 -10.02 -24.72
N LEU A 75 -19.87 -11.14 -25.34
CA LEU A 75 -20.64 -11.84 -26.37
C LEU A 75 -20.97 -13.31 -26.10
N ALA A 76 -20.50 -13.91 -25.01
CA ALA A 76 -20.75 -15.33 -24.73
C ALA A 76 -21.41 -15.54 -23.36
N GLY A 77 -22.73 -15.68 -23.38
CA GLY A 77 -23.51 -16.18 -22.25
C GLY A 77 -23.41 -17.70 -22.08
N ASN A 78 -23.88 -18.14 -20.91
CA ASN A 78 -24.27 -19.50 -20.50
C ASN A 78 -23.14 -20.53 -20.22
N GLY A 79 -23.02 -20.96 -18.95
CA GLY A 79 -22.31 -22.18 -18.55
C GLY A 79 -22.15 -22.32 -17.03
N ASP A 80 -22.60 -23.44 -16.48
CA ASP A 80 -22.58 -23.81 -15.05
C ASP A 80 -21.15 -23.88 -14.43
N PRO A 81 -21.00 -23.75 -13.09
CA PRO A 81 -19.71 -23.63 -12.43
C PRO A 81 -18.98 -24.98 -12.26
N LEU A 82 -17.65 -24.97 -12.46
CA LEU A 82 -16.74 -26.06 -12.12
C LEU A 82 -16.24 -25.95 -10.67
N PRO A 83 -16.01 -27.08 -9.97
CA PRO A 83 -15.50 -27.08 -8.59
C PRO A 83 -13.99 -26.82 -8.57
N VAL A 84 -13.54 -26.09 -7.54
CA VAL A 84 -12.14 -25.72 -7.37
C VAL A 84 -11.50 -26.53 -6.27
N VAL A 85 -10.35 -27.12 -6.61
CA VAL A 85 -9.42 -27.76 -5.68
C VAL A 85 -8.34 -26.71 -5.34
N ALA A 86 -8.07 -26.52 -4.06
CA ALA A 86 -7.03 -25.62 -3.56
C ALA A 86 -5.68 -26.34 -3.52
N GLU A 87 -4.62 -25.69 -3.98
CA GLU A 87 -3.22 -26.10 -3.74
C GLU A 87 -2.51 -25.07 -2.85
N PRO A 88 -1.60 -25.49 -1.95
CA PRO A 88 -1.21 -24.70 -0.78
C PRO A 88 0.06 -23.86 -0.93
N ASP A 89 0.72 -23.81 -2.10
CA ASP A 89 2.16 -23.48 -2.13
C ASP A 89 2.61 -22.48 -3.22
N ARG A 90 1.84 -21.41 -3.42
CA ARG A 90 2.33 -20.27 -4.24
C ARG A 90 2.90 -19.15 -3.34
N PRO A 91 4.04 -18.54 -3.72
CA PRO A 91 4.55 -17.34 -3.07
C PRO A 91 3.45 -16.27 -3.12
N ARG A 92 3.18 -15.67 -1.96
CA ARG A 92 2.14 -14.64 -1.79
C ARG A 92 2.46 -13.45 -2.69
N ALA A 93 1.88 -13.42 -3.88
CA ALA A 93 1.79 -12.20 -4.67
C ALA A 93 1.24 -11.10 -3.75
N HIS A 94 1.95 -9.97 -3.68
CA HIS A 94 1.64 -8.80 -2.85
C HIS A 94 0.12 -8.61 -2.75
N ALA A 95 -0.44 -8.99 -1.60
CA ALA A 95 -1.88 -8.91 -1.38
C ALA A 95 -2.29 -7.45 -1.58
N VAL A 96 -3.26 -7.21 -2.47
CA VAL A 96 -3.79 -5.87 -2.69
C VAL A 96 -4.33 -5.38 -1.35
N GLN A 97 -3.62 -4.43 -0.74
CA GLN A 97 -3.98 -3.92 0.56
C GLN A 97 -5.09 -2.89 0.40
N VAL A 98 -6.26 -3.19 0.95
CA VAL A 98 -7.37 -2.24 0.99
C VAL A 98 -7.05 -1.19 2.05
N ILE A 99 -6.81 0.05 1.63
CA ILE A 99 -6.55 1.16 2.55
C ILE A 99 -7.91 1.63 3.13
N PRO A 100 -8.09 1.63 4.47
CA PRO A 100 -9.31 2.13 5.08
C PRO A 100 -9.56 3.61 4.74
N ALA A 101 -10.82 3.95 4.40
CA ALA A 101 -11.21 5.31 4.02
C ALA A 101 -10.79 6.38 5.07
N ARG A 102 -10.89 6.03 6.36
CA ARG A 102 -10.45 6.90 7.47
C ARG A 102 -8.98 7.33 7.36
N LEU A 103 -8.10 6.48 6.81
CA LEU A 103 -6.69 6.80 6.65
C LEU A 103 -6.45 7.66 5.39
N LEU A 104 -7.22 7.43 4.32
CA LEU A 104 -7.16 8.24 3.11
C LEU A 104 -7.57 9.69 3.38
N GLU A 105 -8.57 9.91 4.23
CA GLU A 105 -9.00 11.26 4.64
C GLU A 105 -7.89 12.08 5.30
N LEU A 106 -6.89 11.42 5.91
CA LEU A 106 -5.75 12.07 6.56
C LEU A 106 -4.62 12.40 5.59
N GLN A 107 -4.61 11.87 4.38
CA GLN A 107 -3.48 11.96 3.45
C GLN A 107 -3.11 13.42 3.10
N GLY A 108 -4.11 14.28 2.90
CA GLY A 108 -3.85 15.71 2.67
C GLY A 108 -3.21 16.42 3.85
N LYS A 109 -3.56 16.02 5.08
CA LYS A 109 -2.94 16.55 6.32
C LYS A 109 -1.52 16.04 6.49
N ALA A 110 -1.28 14.76 6.21
CA ALA A 110 0.05 14.15 6.26
C ALA A 110 1.01 14.82 5.27
N ARG A 111 0.56 15.07 4.03
CA ARG A 111 1.36 15.81 3.03
C ARG A 111 1.69 17.22 3.49
N LYS A 112 0.72 17.93 4.07
CA LYS A 112 0.94 19.27 4.61
C LYS A 112 1.98 19.25 5.75
N ALA A 113 1.85 18.32 6.69
CA ALA A 113 2.79 18.16 7.80
C ALA A 113 4.22 17.89 7.30
N ALA A 114 4.39 16.97 6.36
CA ALA A 114 5.69 16.68 5.74
C ALA A 114 6.32 17.91 5.07
N ARG A 115 5.50 18.72 4.39
CA ARG A 115 5.96 19.95 3.72
C ARG A 115 6.49 20.97 4.73
N GLU A 116 5.80 21.14 5.86
CA GLU A 116 6.09 22.14 6.89
C GLU A 116 7.18 21.68 7.89
N ALA A 117 7.54 20.40 7.86
CA ALA A 117 8.55 19.81 8.74
C ALA A 117 9.99 20.28 8.44
N GLY A 118 10.91 19.83 9.31
CA GLY A 118 12.33 20.17 9.30
C GLY A 118 13.07 19.91 7.98
N PRO A 119 14.37 20.27 7.94
CA PRO A 119 15.13 20.37 6.70
C PRO A 119 15.56 19.04 6.09
N LEU A 120 15.34 17.92 6.79
CA LEU A 120 15.76 16.58 6.37
C LEU A 120 14.55 15.76 5.95
N ASP A 121 14.72 14.86 4.99
CA ASP A 121 13.65 13.99 4.51
C ASP A 121 13.05 13.10 5.62
N GLY A 122 13.85 12.57 6.53
CA GLY A 122 13.36 11.83 7.71
C GLY A 122 12.47 12.67 8.61
N HIS A 123 12.77 13.96 8.83
CA HIS A 123 11.86 14.84 9.59
C HIS A 123 10.50 15.00 8.90
N LYS A 124 10.47 15.02 7.57
CA LYS A 124 9.23 15.08 6.79
C LYS A 124 8.42 13.80 6.92
N LEU A 125 9.10 12.65 6.90
CA LEU A 125 8.47 11.36 7.11
C LEU A 125 7.91 11.22 8.53
N ILE A 126 8.66 11.61 9.56
CA ILE A 126 8.21 11.60 10.96
C ILE A 126 6.96 12.46 11.13
N ALA A 127 6.95 13.70 10.60
CA ALA A 127 5.78 14.56 10.67
C ALA A 127 4.55 13.98 9.95
N ALA A 128 4.75 13.22 8.87
CA ALA A 128 3.65 12.51 8.20
C ALA A 128 3.13 11.32 9.04
N LEU A 129 4.01 10.57 9.70
CA LEU A 129 3.67 9.45 10.56
C LEU A 129 2.86 9.90 11.79
N GLU A 130 3.21 11.04 12.39
CA GLU A 130 2.48 11.62 13.53
C GLU A 130 1.00 11.89 13.21
N VAL A 131 0.66 12.26 11.97
CA VAL A 131 -0.74 12.46 11.55
C VAL A 131 -1.55 11.17 11.63
N TYR A 132 -0.91 10.02 11.47
CA TYR A 132 -1.51 8.69 11.63
C TYR A 132 -1.38 8.13 13.05
N GLY A 133 -0.86 8.92 13.99
CA GLY A 133 -0.61 8.48 15.36
C GLY A 133 0.50 7.44 15.47
N ILE A 134 1.49 7.48 14.58
CA ILE A 134 2.65 6.59 14.59
C ILE A 134 3.86 7.41 15.04
N PRO A 135 4.37 7.19 16.26
CA PRO A 135 5.64 7.77 16.69
C PRO A 135 6.78 7.30 15.78
N GLY A 136 7.67 8.22 15.42
CA GLY A 136 8.84 7.91 14.61
C GLY A 136 10.05 8.73 15.05
N TRP A 137 11.23 8.13 14.94
CA TRP A 137 12.49 8.74 15.38
C TRP A 137 13.53 8.64 14.28
N LEU A 138 14.31 9.71 14.09
CA LEU A 138 15.44 9.68 13.17
C LEU A 138 16.64 9.09 13.90
N ALA A 139 17.10 7.93 13.44
CA ALA A 139 18.20 7.18 14.03
C ALA A 139 19.26 6.83 12.97
N GLY A 140 20.41 6.35 13.43
CA GLY A 140 21.47 5.88 12.54
C GLY A 140 22.37 4.86 13.21
N GLU A 141 22.85 3.92 12.41
CA GLU A 141 23.75 2.85 12.83
C GLU A 141 24.69 2.49 11.68
N GLY A 142 25.97 2.28 11.98
CA GLY A 142 26.93 1.78 10.99
C GLY A 142 27.17 2.68 9.77
N GLY A 143 26.81 3.96 9.84
CA GLY A 143 26.90 4.90 8.70
C GLY A 143 25.65 4.95 7.83
N ALA A 144 24.61 4.18 8.15
CA ALA A 144 23.27 4.31 7.59
C ALA A 144 22.38 5.14 8.52
N SER A 145 21.35 5.77 7.96
CA SER A 145 20.33 6.49 8.70
C SER A 145 18.93 6.04 8.28
N TYR A 146 18.01 6.03 9.23
CA TYR A 146 16.64 5.52 9.03
C TYR A 146 15.66 6.20 9.98
N VAL A 147 14.39 6.23 9.59
CA VAL A 147 13.29 6.50 10.53
C VAL A 147 12.88 5.19 11.19
N LEU A 148 13.06 5.10 12.49
CA LEU A 148 12.57 4.02 13.35
C LEU A 148 11.09 4.26 13.69
N ALA A 149 10.27 3.22 13.62
CA ALA A 149 8.95 3.20 14.26
C ALA A 149 8.67 1.82 14.85
N ALA A 150 8.05 1.79 16.04
CA ALA A 150 7.66 0.55 16.68
C ALA A 150 6.34 0.03 16.10
N VAL A 151 6.25 -1.26 15.79
CA VAL A 151 5.01 -1.83 15.22
C VAL A 151 3.94 -2.10 16.28
N ASP A 152 4.34 -2.24 17.54
CA ASP A 152 3.45 -2.30 18.70
C ASP A 152 2.99 -0.91 19.18
N GLY A 153 3.40 0.15 18.49
CA GLY A 153 2.94 1.51 18.75
C GLY A 153 3.43 2.13 20.06
N THR A 154 4.48 1.60 20.69
CA THR A 154 5.11 2.35 21.80
C THR A 154 5.53 3.74 21.34
N ALA A 155 5.42 4.71 22.25
CA ALA A 155 5.89 6.08 22.07
C ALA A 155 7.24 6.33 22.75
N ASP A 156 7.88 5.29 23.27
CA ASP A 156 9.23 5.35 23.83
C ASP A 156 10.27 4.86 22.80
N GLU A 157 11.26 5.69 22.52
CA GLU A 157 12.31 5.38 21.53
C GLU A 157 13.16 4.17 21.95
N GLY A 158 13.48 4.06 23.25
CA GLY A 158 14.29 2.95 23.76
C GLY A 158 13.57 1.61 23.64
N GLU A 159 12.27 1.60 23.93
CA GLU A 159 11.40 0.44 23.69
C GLU A 159 11.31 0.14 22.19
N ALA A 160 11.15 1.16 21.33
CA ALA A 160 11.11 0.98 19.88
C ALA A 160 12.38 0.32 19.31
N HIS A 161 13.56 0.56 19.91
CA HIS A 161 14.80 -0.10 19.50
C HIS A 161 14.86 -1.59 19.87
N THR A 162 14.24 -1.98 20.98
CA THR A 162 14.33 -3.33 21.55
C THR A 162 13.13 -4.22 21.22
N GLY A 163 12.01 -3.63 20.80
CA GLY A 163 10.83 -4.33 20.32
C GLY A 163 10.84 -4.64 18.82
N PRO A 164 9.79 -5.32 18.32
CA PRO A 164 9.51 -5.43 16.90
C PRO A 164 9.34 -4.02 16.29
N LYS A 165 9.97 -3.78 15.15
CA LYS A 165 10.16 -2.43 14.63
C LYS A 165 10.25 -2.40 13.13
N VAL A 166 10.02 -1.22 12.56
CA VAL A 166 10.31 -0.96 11.15
C VAL A 166 11.37 0.12 11.02
N TYR A 167 12.22 -0.05 10.01
CA TYR A 167 13.12 0.98 9.52
C TYR A 167 12.61 1.48 8.18
N LEU A 168 12.42 2.79 8.09
CA LEU A 168 12.13 3.47 6.83
C LEU A 168 13.37 4.21 6.36
N TYR A 169 13.79 3.97 5.13
CA TYR A 169 15.01 4.54 4.54
C TYR A 169 14.88 4.73 3.03
N SER A 170 15.67 5.66 2.49
CA SER A 170 15.91 5.89 1.06
C SER A 170 17.40 5.62 0.79
N GLU A 171 17.72 4.55 0.05
CA GLU A 171 19.13 4.17 -0.26
C GLU A 171 20.04 4.15 0.99
N GLU A 172 19.56 3.54 2.09
CA GLU A 172 20.26 3.46 3.39
C GLU A 172 20.37 4.80 4.15
N SER A 173 19.65 5.84 3.71
CA SER A 173 19.64 7.15 4.36
C SER A 173 18.21 7.64 4.69
N ALA A 174 18.09 8.43 5.75
CA ALA A 174 16.88 9.16 6.13
C ALA A 174 17.20 10.54 6.73
N ASP A 175 18.45 10.98 6.65
CA ASP A 175 18.92 12.28 7.11
C ASP A 175 19.42 13.14 5.95
N GLN A 176 18.93 12.89 4.74
CA GLN A 176 19.32 13.64 3.55
C GLN A 176 18.56 14.96 3.48
N VAL A 177 19.18 15.97 2.87
CA VAL A 177 18.43 17.16 2.45
C VAL A 177 17.56 16.80 1.24
N PRO A 178 16.38 17.41 1.07
CA PRO A 178 15.44 17.06 0.00
C PRO A 178 16.01 17.03 -1.43
N ALA A 179 17.05 17.81 -1.71
CA ALA A 179 17.68 17.86 -3.02
C ALA A 179 18.49 16.58 -3.34
N ASP A 180 18.91 15.85 -2.31
CA ASP A 180 19.74 14.65 -2.43
C ASP A 180 18.91 13.36 -2.34
N HIS A 181 17.61 13.48 -2.00
CA HIS A 181 16.68 12.35 -1.95
C HIS A 181 16.42 11.79 -3.35
N ALA A 182 17.10 10.69 -3.67
CA ALA A 182 17.12 10.14 -5.03
C ALA A 182 16.34 8.83 -5.20
N LYS A 183 16.15 8.06 -4.12
CA LYS A 183 15.44 6.78 -4.14
C LYS A 183 14.13 6.85 -3.39
N PRO A 184 13.15 6.01 -3.74
CA PRO A 184 11.93 5.96 -2.97
C PRO A 184 12.17 5.41 -1.55
N TRP A 185 11.35 5.82 -0.60
CA TRP A 185 11.26 5.20 0.72
C TRP A 185 10.95 3.71 0.63
N ALA A 186 11.77 2.91 1.30
CA ALA A 186 11.50 1.51 1.61
C ALA A 186 11.18 1.36 3.10
N CYS A 187 10.31 0.42 3.45
CA CYS A 187 10.00 0.07 4.83
C CYS A 187 10.34 -1.40 5.08
N ALA A 188 11.32 -1.65 5.93
CA ALA A 188 11.76 -2.99 6.32
C ALA A 188 11.32 -3.31 7.74
N LEU A 189 10.79 -4.51 7.95
CA LEU A 189 10.37 -5.05 9.24
C LEU A 189 11.52 -5.83 9.88
N TYR A 190 11.71 -5.59 11.17
CA TYR A 190 12.67 -6.29 12.02
C TYR A 190 11.97 -6.89 13.24
N ALA A 191 12.42 -8.07 13.63
CA ALA A 191 12.02 -8.70 14.88
C ALA A 191 12.64 -7.99 16.09
N ALA A 192 12.18 -8.37 17.30
CA ALA A 192 12.64 -7.76 18.55
C ALA A 192 14.15 -7.97 18.81
N ASP A 193 14.69 -9.11 18.37
CA ASP A 193 16.13 -9.40 18.42
C ASP A 193 16.96 -8.62 17.38
N GLY A 194 16.31 -7.84 16.50
CA GLY A 194 16.96 -7.09 15.44
C GLY A 194 17.19 -7.90 14.16
N GLU A 195 16.71 -9.14 14.05
CA GLU A 195 16.77 -9.87 12.78
C GLU A 195 15.82 -9.26 11.76
N PHE A 196 16.31 -9.12 10.52
CA PHE A 196 15.50 -8.71 9.37
C PHE A 196 14.43 -9.76 9.08
N ALA A 197 13.17 -9.32 8.96
CA ALA A 197 12.04 -10.19 8.69
C ALA A 197 11.53 -10.08 7.24
N ASP A 198 11.27 -8.85 6.77
CA ASP A 198 10.70 -8.62 5.43
C ASP A 198 10.83 -7.16 4.98
N VAL A 199 10.65 -6.90 3.68
CA VAL A 199 10.38 -5.54 3.15
C VAL A 199 8.87 -5.40 2.95
N LEU A 200 8.25 -4.51 3.72
CA LEU A 200 6.81 -4.31 3.71
C LEU A 200 6.33 -3.62 2.43
N PHE A 201 7.03 -2.57 2.03
CA PHE A 201 6.75 -1.82 0.80
C PHE A 201 7.94 -0.96 0.38
N THR A 202 7.86 -0.50 -0.87
CA THR A 202 8.66 0.61 -1.40
C THR A 202 7.70 1.58 -2.07
N THR A 203 7.84 2.88 -1.80
CA THR A 203 7.03 3.91 -2.44
C THR A 203 7.33 4.03 -3.93
N GLN A 204 6.44 4.70 -4.65
CA GLN A 204 6.64 4.96 -6.07
C GLN A 204 7.72 6.03 -6.29
N ALA A 205 8.60 5.80 -7.26
CA ALA A 205 9.56 6.79 -7.71
C ALA A 205 8.89 7.99 -8.42
N GLY A 206 9.54 9.15 -8.33
CA GLY A 206 9.16 10.37 -9.06
C GLY A 206 8.04 11.18 -8.40
N MET A 207 7.70 10.88 -7.14
CA MET A 207 6.79 11.71 -6.35
C MET A 207 7.54 12.93 -5.79
N ASP A 208 6.82 14.03 -5.54
CA ASP A 208 7.35 15.09 -4.68
C ASP A 208 7.62 14.52 -3.29
N LEU A 209 8.75 14.87 -2.67
CA LEU A 209 9.15 14.32 -1.37
C LEU A 209 8.06 14.43 -0.29
N ASP A 210 7.32 15.54 -0.24
CA ASP A 210 6.23 15.71 0.73
C ASP A 210 5.05 14.75 0.50
N ALA A 211 4.72 14.49 -0.77
CA ALA A 211 3.71 13.52 -1.16
C ALA A 211 4.20 12.09 -0.91
N GLU A 212 5.49 11.84 -1.14
CA GLU A 212 6.11 10.54 -0.94
C GLU A 212 6.14 10.15 0.54
N CYS A 213 6.61 11.05 1.41
CA CYS A 213 6.58 10.85 2.86
C CYS A 213 5.16 10.58 3.37
N ALA A 214 4.17 11.33 2.88
CA ALA A 214 2.76 11.10 3.23
C ALA A 214 2.25 9.74 2.73
N HIS A 215 2.69 9.29 1.56
CA HIS A 215 2.33 7.99 1.02
C HIS A 215 2.97 6.84 1.80
N ALA A 216 4.27 6.93 2.12
CA ALA A 216 4.96 5.97 2.97
C ALA A 216 4.26 5.83 4.34
N ALA A 217 3.93 6.95 4.98
CA ALA A 217 3.21 6.95 6.25
C ALA A 217 1.82 6.29 6.15
N LEU A 218 1.07 6.56 5.07
CA LEU A 218 -0.21 5.91 4.81
C LEU A 218 -0.07 4.39 4.62
N CYS A 219 0.93 3.95 3.85
CA CYS A 219 1.21 2.52 3.63
C CYS A 219 1.51 1.81 4.94
N LEU A 220 2.36 2.39 5.79
CA LEU A 220 2.66 1.83 7.11
C LEU A 220 1.42 1.82 8.01
N ALA A 221 0.66 2.91 8.06
CA ALA A 221 -0.57 2.99 8.85
C ALA A 221 -1.58 1.92 8.45
N ALA A 222 -1.79 1.72 7.15
CA ALA A 222 -2.65 0.68 6.64
C ALA A 222 -2.12 -0.72 7.02
N TRP A 223 -0.80 -0.93 6.95
CA TRP A 223 -0.19 -2.22 7.27
C TRP A 223 -0.38 -2.57 8.74
N LEU A 224 -0.16 -1.61 9.64
CA LEU A 224 -0.38 -1.79 11.06
C LEU A 224 -1.86 -2.06 11.39
N ASP A 225 -2.79 -1.40 10.70
CA ASP A 225 -4.24 -1.66 10.86
C ASP A 225 -4.62 -3.11 10.50
N VAL A 226 -4.00 -3.67 9.46
CA VAL A 226 -4.24 -5.06 9.03
C VAL A 226 -3.62 -6.08 9.98
N HIS A 227 -2.50 -5.74 10.63
CA HIS A 227 -1.73 -6.65 11.47
C HIS A 227 -1.85 -6.35 12.98
N ALA A 228 -2.89 -5.62 13.38
CA ALA A 228 -3.13 -5.23 14.77
C ALA A 228 -3.34 -6.44 15.71
N ASP A 229 -3.75 -7.59 15.18
CA ASP A 229 -3.86 -8.85 15.92
C ASP A 229 -2.50 -9.44 16.29
N ARG A 230 -1.49 -9.23 15.44
CA ARG A 230 -0.12 -9.72 15.62
C ARG A 230 0.76 -8.74 16.39
N TYR A 231 0.50 -7.44 16.23
CA TYR A 231 1.22 -6.36 16.90
C TYR A 231 0.22 -5.47 17.62
N PRO A 232 -0.30 -5.92 18.78
CA PRO A 232 -1.29 -5.14 19.53
C PRO A 232 -0.66 -3.83 19.99
N ARG A 233 -1.36 -2.72 19.73
CA ARG A 233 -0.94 -1.41 20.20
C ARG A 233 -1.28 -1.24 21.68
N ALA A 234 -0.31 -0.76 22.46
CA ALA A 234 -0.45 -0.50 23.90
C ALA A 234 -1.42 0.66 24.21
#